data_AF-U6H3K6-F1
#
_entry.id   AF-U6H3K6-F1
#
_cell.length_a   1.000
_cell.length_b   1.000
_cell.length_c   1.000
_cell.angle_alpha   90.00
_cell.angle_beta   90.00
_cell.angle_gamma   90.00
#
_symmetry.space_group_name_H-M   'P 1'
#
loop_
_entity.id
_entity.type
_entity.pdbx_description
1 polymer ?
#
loop_
_entity_poly.entity_id
_entity_poly.type
_entity_poly.pdbx_seq_one_letter_code
_entity_poly.pdbx_strand_id
1 'polypeptide(L)'
;MLLMAEVANYCIPRIADLHNYSTANSLQQKRYNWETLAERVFKRVGLKLTAAEIDRVILARPGAAESLILRFKQRAEALKQQSAREAEAEALKQQSAREAEAQRDSTIQELEETNSILTAKAESLQKLLQLRDAKIELLTKALQAAAAPPPQ
;
A
#
# COMPACT_ATOMS: atom_id res chain seq x y z
N MET A 1 -15.84 25.94 28.52
CA MET A 1 -15.53 24.52 28.24
C MET A 1 -16.20 24.00 26.98
N LEU A 2 -17.50 24.25 26.78
CA LEU A 2 -18.22 23.97 25.52
C LEU A 2 -17.45 24.44 24.27
N LEU A 3 -16.86 25.64 24.32
CA LEU A 3 -16.06 26.18 23.23
C LEU A 3 -14.93 25.24 22.76
N MET A 4 -14.22 24.57 23.68
CA MET A 4 -13.13 23.67 23.28
C MET A 4 -13.68 22.38 22.64
N ALA A 5 -14.81 21.86 23.13
CA ALA A 5 -15.48 20.70 22.53
C ALA A 5 -16.02 21.01 21.13
N GLU A 6 -16.59 22.21 20.94
CA GLU A 6 -17.02 22.71 19.64
C GLU A 6 -15.86 22.87 18.66
N VAL A 7 -14.76 23.50 19.09
CA VAL A 7 -13.54 23.63 18.29
C VAL A 7 -13.00 22.25 17.89
N ALA A 8 -13.01 21.29 18.82
CA ALA A 8 -12.57 19.93 18.52
C ALA A 8 -13.43 19.28 17.43
N ASN A 9 -14.75 19.40 17.53
CA ASN A 9 -15.69 18.89 16.52
C ASN A 9 -15.61 19.60 15.17
N TYR A 10 -15.33 20.90 15.18
CA TYR A 10 -15.08 21.65 13.95
C TYR A 10 -13.82 21.14 13.22
N CYS A 11 -12.75 20.85 13.96
CA CYS A 11 -11.51 20.37 13.37
C CYS A 11 -11.62 18.90 12.90
N ILE A 12 -12.24 18.06 13.73
CA ILE A 12 -12.43 16.62 13.49
C ILE A 12 -13.89 16.28 13.83
N PRO A 13 -14.74 16.04 12.82
CA PRO A 13 -16.16 15.77 13.04
C PRO A 13 -16.39 14.63 14.04
N ARG A 14 -17.31 14.86 14.99
CA ARG A 14 -17.74 13.86 16.00
C ARG A 14 -16.63 13.34 16.91
N ILE A 15 -15.54 14.09 17.09
CA ILE A 15 -14.45 13.70 18.00
C ILE A 15 -14.81 13.87 19.48
N ALA A 16 -15.60 14.90 19.78
CA ALA A 16 -16.08 15.24 21.11
C ALA A 16 -17.60 15.11 21.13
N ASP A 17 -18.14 14.55 22.21
CA ASP A 17 -19.57 14.47 22.37
C ASP A 17 -20.04 15.51 23.40
N LEU A 18 -20.79 16.51 22.92
CA LEU A 18 -21.18 17.67 23.72
C LEU A 18 -22.02 17.29 24.95
N HIS A 19 -22.78 16.18 24.90
CA HIS A 19 -23.60 15.77 26.03
C HIS A 19 -22.77 15.34 27.25
N ASN A 20 -21.49 15.00 27.05
CA ASN A 20 -20.58 14.60 28.13
C ASN A 20 -20.00 15.80 28.91
N TYR A 21 -20.30 17.04 28.51
CA TYR A 21 -19.72 18.24 29.10
C TYR A 21 -20.84 19.17 29.61
N SER A 22 -21.24 19.00 30.87
CA SER A 22 -22.24 19.87 31.51
C SER A 22 -21.72 21.31 31.69
N THR A 23 -22.64 22.28 31.59
CA THR A 23 -22.35 23.67 31.97
C THR A 23 -22.11 23.72 33.47
N ALA A 24 -20.95 24.23 33.88
CA ALA A 24 -20.58 24.24 35.28
C ALA A 24 -19.74 25.47 35.64
N ASN A 25 -20.12 26.10 36.75
CA ASN A 25 -19.43 27.28 37.29
C ASN A 25 -18.38 26.89 38.35
N SER A 26 -18.52 25.70 38.97
CA SER A 26 -17.55 25.18 39.93
C SER A 26 -16.21 24.82 39.28
N LEU A 27 -15.11 25.12 39.96
CA LEU A 27 -13.76 24.75 39.53
C LEU A 27 -13.57 23.23 39.48
N GLN A 28 -14.18 22.48 40.40
CA GLN A 28 -14.01 21.02 40.48
C GLN A 28 -14.70 20.31 39.31
N GLN A 29 -15.93 20.74 38.98
CA GLN A 29 -16.62 20.25 37.79
C GLN A 29 -15.89 20.68 36.51
N LYS A 30 -15.32 21.90 36.50
CA LYS A 30 -14.48 22.34 35.40
C LYS A 30 -13.27 21.42 35.19
N ARG A 31 -12.63 20.99 36.28
CA ARG A 31 -11.52 20.03 36.23
C ARG A 31 -11.95 18.69 35.65
N TYR A 32 -13.04 18.12 36.18
CA TYR A 32 -13.56 16.84 35.71
C TYR A 32 -13.85 16.85 34.20
N ASN A 33 -14.55 17.87 33.66
CA ASN A 33 -14.81 17.85 32.22
C ASN A 33 -13.55 18.14 31.38
N TRP A 34 -12.54 18.87 31.88
CA TRP A 34 -11.24 19.02 31.20
C TRP A 34 -10.43 17.71 31.19
N GLU A 35 -10.44 16.95 32.27
CA GLU A 35 -9.83 15.61 32.35
C GLU A 35 -10.52 14.64 31.38
N THR A 36 -11.85 14.68 31.31
CA THR A 36 -12.63 13.89 30.37
C THR A 36 -12.30 14.24 28.92
N LEU A 37 -12.20 15.54 28.61
CA LEU A 37 -11.80 16.04 27.29
C LEU A 37 -10.37 15.61 26.94
N ALA A 38 -9.46 15.65 27.92
CA ALA A 38 -8.08 15.22 27.75
C ALA A 38 -8.01 13.74 27.33
N GLU A 39 -8.69 12.87 28.08
CA GLU A 39 -8.68 11.43 27.85
C GLU A 39 -9.42 11.04 26.56
N ARG A 40 -10.58 11.64 26.28
CA ARG A 40 -11.44 11.23 25.17
C ARG A 40 -11.14 11.93 23.85
N VAL A 41 -10.61 13.15 23.87
CA VAL A 41 -10.44 13.99 22.67
C VAL A 41 -8.97 14.28 22.41
N PHE A 42 -8.24 14.83 23.38
CA PHE A 42 -6.83 15.21 23.16
C PHE A 42 -5.95 13.98 22.94
N LYS A 43 -6.20 12.89 23.66
CA LYS A 43 -5.49 11.62 23.45
C LYS A 43 -5.66 11.07 22.02
N ARG A 44 -6.84 11.23 21.41
CA ARG A 44 -7.11 10.78 20.03
C ARG A 44 -6.32 11.56 18.99
N VAL A 45 -5.99 12.81 19.28
CA VAL A 45 -5.06 13.58 18.45
C VAL A 45 -3.60 13.37 18.87
N GLY A 46 -3.32 12.59 19.92
CA GLY A 46 -1.96 12.35 20.42
C GLY A 46 -1.40 13.49 21.28
N LEU A 47 -2.26 14.36 21.81
CA LEU A 47 -1.89 15.36 22.79
C LEU A 47 -2.12 14.83 24.21
N LYS A 48 -1.10 14.95 25.06
CA LYS A 48 -1.20 14.63 26.49
C LYS A 48 -1.24 15.92 27.28
N LEU A 49 -2.38 16.19 27.91
CA LEU A 49 -2.56 17.33 28.79
C LEU A 49 -2.09 16.97 30.20
N THR A 50 -1.22 17.80 30.77
CA THR A 50 -0.80 17.68 32.17
C THR A 50 -1.83 18.32 33.11
N ALA A 51 -1.87 17.86 34.37
CA ALA A 51 -2.72 18.48 35.39
C ALA A 51 -2.44 19.98 35.56
N ALA A 52 -1.17 20.40 35.46
CA ALA A 52 -0.77 21.79 35.52
C ALA A 52 -1.34 22.63 34.37
N GLU A 53 -1.42 22.08 33.16
CA GLU A 53 -2.03 22.76 32.01
C GLU A 53 -3.54 22.89 32.16
N ILE A 54 -4.19 21.83 32.65
CA ILE A 54 -5.62 21.84 32.98
C ILE A 54 -5.92 22.92 34.03
N ASP A 55 -5.12 22.99 35.09
CA ASP A 55 -5.27 23.99 36.16
C ASP A 55 -5.08 25.42 35.65
N ARG A 56 -4.10 25.67 34.80
CA ARG A 56 -3.90 27.00 34.18
C ARG A 56 -5.13 27.45 33.40
N VAL A 57 -5.75 26.54 32.67
CA VAL A 57 -6.93 26.84 31.86
C VAL A 57 -8.17 27.05 32.73
N ILE A 58 -8.34 26.24 33.78
CA ILE A 58 -9.44 26.38 34.74
C ILE A 58 -9.38 27.71 35.49
N LEU A 59 -8.16 28.15 35.82
CA LEU A 59 -7.88 29.43 36.48
C LEU A 59 -7.88 30.63 35.49
N ALA A 60 -8.27 30.40 34.23
CA ALA A 60 -8.31 31.42 33.18
C ALA A 60 -7.00 32.22 33.06
N ARG A 61 -5.85 31.55 33.21
CA ARG A 61 -4.54 32.18 32.98
C ARG A 61 -4.48 32.68 31.53
N PRO A 62 -4.08 33.94 31.29
CA PRO A 62 -3.98 34.48 29.94
C PRO A 62 -3.13 33.59 29.02
N GLY A 63 -3.60 33.32 27.80
CA GLY A 63 -2.89 32.52 26.80
C GLY A 63 -2.95 31.00 27.00
N ALA A 64 -3.47 30.50 28.13
CA ALA A 64 -3.49 29.07 28.40
C ALA A 64 -4.47 28.32 27.48
N ALA A 65 -5.68 28.86 27.30
CA ALA A 65 -6.71 28.23 26.47
C ALA A 65 -6.34 28.33 24.98
N GLU A 66 -5.81 29.47 24.55
CA GLU A 66 -5.38 29.77 23.19
C GLU A 66 -4.24 28.84 22.77
N SER A 67 -3.26 28.61 23.66
CA SER A 67 -2.17 27.67 23.42
C SER A 67 -2.70 26.24 23.21
N LEU A 68 -3.66 25.79 24.02
CA LEU A 68 -4.26 24.47 23.85
C LEU A 68 -5.02 24.33 22.53
N ILE A 69 -5.83 25.33 22.18
CA ILE A 69 -6.60 25.35 20.93
C ILE A 69 -5.66 25.30 19.73
N LEU A 70 -4.59 26.10 19.75
CA LEU A 70 -3.62 26.14 18.66
C LEU A 70 -2.92 24.79 18.48
N ARG A 71 -2.42 24.19 19.56
CA ARG A 71 -1.78 22.87 19.53
C ARG A 71 -2.73 21.79 19.02
N PHE A 72 -4.00 21.84 19.44
CA PHE A 72 -5.02 20.91 18.96
C PHE A 72 -5.26 21.06 17.46
N LYS A 73 -5.43 22.30 16.96
CA LYS A 73 -5.63 22.57 15.53
C LYS A 73 -4.45 22.08 14.69
N GLN A 74 -3.23 22.39 15.09
CA GLN A 74 -2.01 21.93 14.40
C GLN A 74 -1.95 20.41 14.33
N ARG A 75 -2.30 19.74 15.42
CA ARG A 75 -2.25 18.29 15.48
C ARG A 75 -3.35 17.63 14.65
N ALA A 76 -4.56 18.20 14.65
CA ALA A 76 -5.67 17.74 13.81
C ALA A 76 -5.32 17.86 12.31
N GLU A 77 -4.70 18.96 11.91
CA GLU A 77 -4.25 19.18 10.53
C GLU A 77 -3.14 18.20 10.14
N ALA A 78 -2.16 17.98 11.01
CA ALA A 78 -1.08 17.01 10.78
C ALA A 78 -1.62 15.59 10.55
N LEU A 79 -2.66 15.18 11.28
CA LEU A 79 -3.30 13.87 11.08
C LEU A 79 -4.02 13.77 9.72
N LYS A 80 -4.71 14.83 9.29
CA LYS A 80 -5.32 14.88 7.95
C LYS A 80 -4.26 14.74 6.86
N GLN A 81 -3.18 15.52 6.97
CA GLN A 81 -2.07 15.48 6.00
C GLN A 81 -1.38 14.11 5.99
N GLN A 82 -1.18 13.48 7.15
CA GLN A 82 -0.61 12.15 7.23
C GLN A 82 -1.50 11.13 6.50
N SER A 83 -2.81 11.13 6.76
CA SER A 83 -3.72 10.21 6.05
C SER A 83 -3.75 10.44 4.53
N ALA A 84 -3.66 11.70 4.09
CA ALA A 84 -3.61 12.03 2.67
C ALA A 84 -2.30 11.53 2.02
N ARG A 85 -1.16 11.73 2.68
CA ARG A 85 0.14 11.23 2.21
C ARG A 85 0.21 9.72 2.17
N GLU A 86 -0.36 9.04 3.16
CA GLU A 86 -0.43 7.57 3.18
C GLU A 86 -1.31 7.06 2.04
N ALA A 87 -2.46 7.68 1.78
CA ALA A 87 -3.33 7.32 0.66
C ALA A 87 -2.65 7.56 -0.70
N GLU A 88 -1.94 8.68 -0.87
CA GLU A 88 -1.21 9.01 -2.10
C GLU A 88 -0.04 8.04 -2.33
N ALA A 89 0.72 7.73 -1.28
CA ALA A 89 1.81 6.76 -1.35
C ALA A 89 1.31 5.35 -1.71
N GLU A 90 0.16 4.96 -1.17
CA GLU A 90 -0.45 3.66 -1.48
C GLU A 90 -0.98 3.62 -2.93
N ALA A 91 -1.61 4.70 -3.39
CA ALA A 91 -2.05 4.82 -4.78
C ALA A 91 -0.88 4.71 -5.77
N LEU A 92 0.24 5.40 -5.48
CA LEU A 92 1.44 5.35 -6.32
C LEU A 92 2.06 3.94 -6.35
N LYS A 93 2.15 3.27 -5.21
CA LYS A 93 2.62 1.88 -5.15
C LYS A 93 1.73 0.97 -5.99
N GLN A 94 0.41 1.10 -5.86
CA GLN A 94 -0.52 0.26 -6.59
C GLN A 94 -0.48 0.51 -8.10
N GLN A 95 -0.26 1.76 -8.52
CA GLN A 95 -0.01 2.09 -9.92
C GLN A 95 1.27 1.43 -10.42
N SER A 96 2.38 1.58 -9.70
CA SER A 96 3.67 0.96 -10.10
C SER A 96 3.60 -0.56 -10.17
N ALA A 97 2.83 -1.20 -9.28
CA ALA A 97 2.61 -2.64 -9.29
C ALA A 97 1.82 -3.08 -10.53
N ARG A 98 0.77 -2.34 -10.91
CA ARG A 98 -0.03 -2.61 -12.12
C ARG A 98 0.79 -2.44 -13.39
N GLU A 99 1.61 -1.39 -13.46
CA GLU A 99 2.51 -1.16 -14.60
C GLU A 99 3.54 -2.29 -14.73
N ALA A 100 4.13 -2.72 -13.60
CA ALA A 100 5.06 -3.85 -13.59
C ALA A 100 4.39 -5.17 -14.00
N GLU A 101 3.15 -5.42 -13.58
CA GLU A 101 2.38 -6.60 -13.97
C GLU A 101 2.10 -6.60 -15.47
N ALA A 102 1.60 -5.50 -16.04
CA ALA A 102 1.36 -5.36 -17.47
C ALA A 102 2.64 -5.57 -18.31
N GLN A 103 3.78 -5.05 -17.84
CA GLN A 103 5.07 -5.27 -18.51
C GLN A 103 5.50 -6.74 -18.49
N ARG A 104 5.25 -7.44 -17.37
CA ARG A 104 5.55 -8.88 -17.25
C ARG A 104 4.66 -9.69 -18.17
N ASP A 105 3.37 -9.37 -18.27
CA ASP A 105 2.44 -10.07 -19.16
C ASP A 105 2.85 -9.91 -20.64
N SER A 106 3.25 -8.71 -21.06
CA SER A 106 3.80 -8.49 -22.41
C SER A 106 5.05 -9.34 -22.66
N THR A 107 5.95 -9.41 -21.67
CA THR A 107 7.19 -10.20 -21.78
C THR A 107 6.88 -11.70 -21.87
N ILE A 108 5.91 -12.19 -21.10
CA ILE A 108 5.47 -13.59 -21.16
C ILE A 108 4.95 -13.91 -22.55
N GLN A 109 4.10 -13.05 -23.12
CA GLN A 109 3.56 -13.25 -24.46
C GLN A 109 4.67 -13.33 -25.52
N GLU A 110 5.65 -12.42 -25.50
CA GLU A 110 6.79 -12.44 -26.42
C GLU A 110 7.64 -13.73 -26.29
N LEU A 111 7.83 -14.21 -25.06
CA LEU A 111 8.55 -15.46 -24.80
C LEU A 111 7.77 -16.69 -25.27
N GLU A 112 6.46 -16.70 -25.12
CA GLU A 112 5.58 -17.76 -25.63
C GLU A 112 5.60 -17.83 -27.15
N GLU A 113 5.51 -16.68 -27.83
CA GLU A 113 5.63 -16.59 -29.29
C GLU A 113 7.00 -17.12 -29.77
N THR A 114 8.08 -16.73 -29.09
CA THR A 114 9.44 -17.22 -29.40
C THR A 114 9.55 -18.73 -29.23
N ASN A 115 9.03 -19.28 -28.12
CA ASN A 115 9.04 -20.71 -27.86
C ASN A 115 8.23 -21.50 -28.89
N SER A 116 7.10 -20.97 -29.34
CA SER A 116 6.30 -21.57 -30.42
C SER A 116 7.12 -21.71 -31.72
N ILE A 117 7.81 -20.64 -32.13
CA ILE A 117 8.66 -20.64 -33.33
C ILE A 117 9.83 -21.62 -33.20
N LEU A 118 10.49 -21.64 -32.03
CA LEU A 118 11.60 -22.55 -31.76
C LEU A 118 11.15 -24.02 -31.80
N THR A 119 9.97 -24.32 -31.25
CA THR A 119 9.38 -25.66 -31.27
C THR A 119 9.13 -26.12 -32.71
N ALA A 120 8.50 -25.27 -33.54
CA ALA A 120 8.27 -25.58 -34.95
C ALA A 120 9.57 -25.80 -35.75
N LYS A 121 10.62 -25.00 -35.47
CA LYS A 121 11.95 -25.19 -36.06
C LYS A 121 12.59 -26.50 -35.62
N ALA A 122 12.50 -26.86 -34.34
CA ALA A 122 13.04 -28.11 -33.82
C ALA A 122 12.38 -29.32 -34.51
N GLU A 123 11.05 -29.32 -34.64
CA GLU A 123 10.32 -30.38 -35.35
C GLU A 123 10.74 -30.50 -36.82
N SER A 124 10.93 -29.36 -37.51
CA SER A 124 11.34 -29.35 -38.92
C SER A 124 12.75 -29.94 -39.10
N LEU A 125 13.67 -29.59 -38.21
CA LEU A 125 15.03 -30.14 -38.18
C LEU A 125 15.02 -31.64 -37.88
N GLN A 126 14.17 -32.09 -36.95
CA GLN A 126 14.04 -33.49 -36.59
C GLN A 126 13.51 -34.33 -37.76
N LYS A 127 12.52 -33.83 -38.51
CA LYS A 127 12.04 -34.46 -39.76
C LYS A 127 13.15 -34.56 -40.82
N LEU A 128 13.99 -33.51 -40.94
CA LEU A 128 15.09 -33.50 -41.91
C LEU A 128 16.18 -34.50 -41.56
N LEU A 129 16.50 -34.65 -40.28
CA LEU A 129 17.42 -35.68 -39.79
C LEU A 129 16.91 -37.09 -40.12
N GLN A 130 15.63 -37.39 -39.83
CA GLN A 130 15.03 -38.69 -40.16
C GLN A 130 15.14 -39.02 -41.67
N LEU A 131 14.89 -38.04 -42.54
CA LEU A 131 15.04 -38.22 -43.99
C LEU A 131 16.49 -38.48 -44.40
N ARG A 132 17.45 -37.79 -43.78
CA ARG A 132 18.88 -37.98 -44.04
C ARG A 132 19.34 -39.37 -43.57
N ASP A 133 18.92 -39.80 -42.38
CA ASP A 133 19.26 -41.12 -41.84
C ASP A 133 18.70 -42.25 -42.72
N ALA A 134 17.44 -42.16 -43.14
CA ALA A 134 16.83 -43.14 -44.06
C ALA A 134 17.59 -43.24 -45.38
N LYS A 135 18.07 -42.11 -45.93
CA LYS A 135 18.86 -42.10 -47.16
C LYS A 135 20.26 -42.69 -46.95
N ILE A 136 20.90 -42.44 -45.82
CA ILE A 136 22.18 -43.06 -45.46
C ILE A 136 22.01 -44.57 -45.37
N GLU A 137 20.94 -45.06 -44.74
CA GLU A 137 20.67 -46.49 -44.61
C GLU A 137 20.52 -47.18 -45.96
N LEU A 138 19.75 -46.58 -46.88
CA LEU A 138 19.57 -47.10 -48.25
C LEU A 138 20.89 -47.16 -49.03
N LEU A 139 21.68 -46.07 -48.99
CA LEU A 139 22.97 -46.02 -49.68
C LEU A 139 23.97 -47.03 -49.08
N THR A 140 23.95 -47.21 -47.76
CA THR A 140 24.80 -48.19 -47.06
C THR A 140 24.45 -49.62 -47.47
N LYS A 141 23.16 -49.96 -47.55
CA LYS A 141 22.70 -51.27 -48.05
C LYS A 141 23.11 -51.49 -49.52
N ALA A 142 22.97 -50.47 -50.36
CA ALA A 142 23.38 -50.56 -51.77
C ALA A 142 24.89 -50.78 -51.92
N LEU A 143 25.70 -50.10 -51.12
CA LEU A 143 27.15 -50.30 -51.04
C LEU A 143 27.51 -51.73 -50.58
N GLN A 144 26.85 -52.25 -49.55
CA GLN A 144 27.07 -53.62 -49.06
C GLN A 144 26.71 -54.67 -50.11
N ALA A 145 25.60 -54.50 -50.83
CA ALA A 145 25.19 -55.40 -51.90
C ALA A 145 26.17 -55.38 -53.09
N ALA A 146 26.70 -54.20 -53.45
CA ALA A 146 27.70 -54.06 -54.50
C ALA A 146 29.08 -54.63 -54.11
N ALA A 147 29.40 -54.69 -52.81
CA ALA A 147 30.64 -55.26 -52.28
C ALA A 147 30.58 -56.78 -52.03
N ALA A 148 29.42 -57.43 -52.22
CA ALA A 148 29.29 -58.87 -52.04
C ALA A 148 29.97 -59.63 -53.20
N PRO A 149 30.82 -60.64 -52.91
CA PRO A 149 31.54 -61.38 -53.96
C PRO A 149 30.58 -62.16 -54.86
N PRO A 150 30.89 -62.31 -56.17
CA PRO A 150 30.02 -63.01 -57.10
C PRO A 150 29.87 -64.50 -56.70
N PRO A 151 28.69 -65.10 -56.93
CA PRO A 151 28.44 -66.50 -56.59
C PRO A 151 29.36 -67.42 -57.39
N GLN A 152 29.94 -68.42 -56.72
CA GLN A 152 30.77 -69.48 -57.31
C GLN A 152 29.94 -70.49 -58.10
#